data_AF-A0A354TEV2-F1
#
_entry.id   AF-A0A354TEV2-F1
#
_cell.length_a   1.000
_cell.length_b   1.000
_cell.length_c   1.000
_cell.angle_alpha   90.00
_cell.angle_beta   90.00
_cell.angle_gamma   90.00
#
_symmetry.space_group_name_H-M   'P 1'
#
loop_
_entity.id
_entity.type
_entity.pdbx_description
1 polymer ?
#
loop_
_entity_poly.entity_id
_entity_poly.type
_entity_poly.pdbx_seq_one_letter_code
_entity_poly.pdbx_strand_id
1 'polypeptide(L)'
;MTTGEDGLATITSLSLTPPASGDYIRVRTGYAYESKATIEWPFERFYINEKLAPEADEWFAENIRTDKGIIAEVRVLNGRAVLADLSLDGRSFREILKERVK
;
A
#
# COMPACT_ATOMS: atom_id res chain seq x y z
N MET A 1 -13.26 5.46 2.42
CA MET A 1 -11.90 6.04 2.54
C MET A 1 -11.96 7.46 2.01
N THR A 2 -11.04 8.33 2.41
CA THR A 2 -10.99 9.72 1.90
C THR A 2 -9.55 10.08 1.55
N THR A 3 -9.38 10.81 0.44
CA THR A 3 -8.09 11.35 0.00
C THR A 3 -7.82 12.68 0.69
N GLY A 4 -6.68 12.78 1.38
CA GLY A 4 -6.20 14.00 2.00
C GLY A 4 -5.65 15.01 0.99
N GLU A 5 -5.26 16.19 1.47
CA GLU A 5 -4.64 17.24 0.65
C GLU A 5 -3.26 16.85 0.11
N ASP A 6 -2.59 15.90 0.77
CA ASP A 6 -1.34 15.27 0.33
C ASP A 6 -1.54 14.26 -0.81
N GLY A 7 -2.79 14.01 -1.21
CA GLY A 7 -3.13 13.01 -2.22
C GLY A 7 -3.17 11.58 -1.68
N LEU A 8 -2.97 11.36 -0.37
CA LEU A 8 -2.99 10.03 0.23
C LEU A 8 -4.37 9.66 0.75
N ALA A 9 -4.77 8.41 0.51
CA ALA A 9 -6.03 7.88 1.00
C ALA A 9 -5.87 7.35 2.44
N THR A 10 -6.78 7.77 3.33
CA THR A 10 -6.81 7.31 4.72
C THR A 10 -8.06 6.48 5.01
N ILE A 11 -7.94 5.55 5.96
CA ILE A 11 -9.07 4.78 6.48
C ILE A 11 -9.82 5.67 7.47
N THR A 12 -11.09 5.93 7.17
CA THR A 12 -11.94 6.80 7.98
C THR A 12 -12.84 6.04 8.94
N SER A 13 -13.21 4.81 8.59
CA SER A 13 -14.13 3.97 9.37
C SER A 13 -14.06 2.51 8.93
N LEU A 14 -14.57 1.62 9.78
CA LEU A 14 -14.80 0.20 9.49
C LEU A 14 -16.31 -0.07 9.49
N SER A 15 -16.76 -0.93 8.58
CA SER A 15 -18.16 -1.34 8.46
C SER A 15 -18.24 -2.81 8.07
N LEU A 16 -19.26 -3.50 8.59
CA LEU A 16 -19.58 -4.88 8.21
C LEU A 16 -20.28 -4.98 6.85
N THR A 17 -20.79 -3.86 6.33
CA THR A 17 -21.46 -3.79 5.03
C THR A 17 -20.79 -2.75 4.13
N PRO A 18 -20.77 -2.96 2.81
CA PRO A 18 -20.25 -1.95 1.88
C PRO A 18 -20.97 -0.60 2.04
N PRO A 19 -20.27 0.53 1.90
CA PRO A 19 -20.92 1.84 1.87
C PRO A 19 -21.79 1.98 0.63
N ALA A 20 -22.81 2.85 0.70
CA ALA A 20 -23.71 3.12 -0.43
C ALA A 20 -22.99 3.76 -1.62
N SER A 21 -21.88 4.47 -1.38
CA SER A 21 -21.09 5.16 -2.39
C SER A 21 -19.64 5.34 -1.95
N GLY A 22 -18.76 5.60 -2.93
CA GLY A 22 -17.34 5.87 -2.69
C GLY A 22 -16.49 4.61 -2.58
N ASP A 23 -15.17 4.82 -2.52
CA ASP A 23 -14.21 3.74 -2.50
C ASP A 23 -14.08 3.10 -1.11
N TYR A 24 -14.00 1.77 -1.15
CA TYR A 24 -13.82 0.93 0.02
C TYR A 24 -12.95 -0.27 -0.35
N ILE A 25 -12.27 -0.82 0.65
CA ILE A 25 -11.48 -2.05 0.52
C ILE A 25 -12.11 -3.08 1.45
N ARG A 26 -12.37 -4.28 0.94
CA ARG A 26 -12.71 -5.42 1.79
C ARG A 26 -11.43 -5.95 2.42
N VAL A 27 -11.44 -5.99 3.74
CA VAL A 27 -10.31 -6.46 4.56
C VAL A 27 -10.79 -7.51 5.55
N ARG A 28 -9.85 -8.24 6.12
CA ARG A 28 -10.10 -9.00 7.34
C ARG A 28 -9.62 -8.17 8.52
N THR A 29 -10.30 -8.32 9.65
CA THR A 29 -9.88 -7.72 10.91
C THR A 29 -9.54 -8.82 11.89
N GLY A 30 -8.41 -8.66 12.57
CA GLY A 30 -8.02 -9.56 13.65
C GLY A 30 -8.63 -9.12 14.97
N TYR A 31 -7.80 -9.06 16.00
CA TYR A 31 -8.18 -8.57 17.33
C TYR A 31 -8.73 -7.14 17.27
N ALA A 32 -9.90 -6.94 17.88
CA ALA A 32 -10.49 -5.63 18.13
C ALA A 32 -10.43 -5.34 19.63
N TYR A 33 -9.97 -4.15 19.99
CA TYR A 33 -9.87 -3.69 21.37
C TYR A 33 -10.23 -2.22 21.46
N GLU A 34 -11.16 -1.91 22.36
CA GLU A 34 -11.76 -0.58 22.48
C GLU A 34 -12.23 -0.06 21.10
N SER A 35 -11.66 1.05 20.63
CA SER A 35 -11.96 1.69 19.34
C SER A 35 -10.90 1.41 18.27
N LYS A 36 -10.09 0.37 18.44
CA LYS A 36 -9.02 -0.02 17.52
C LYS A 36 -9.26 -1.44 17.00
N ALA A 37 -8.91 -1.65 15.74
CA ALA A 37 -8.90 -2.97 15.14
C ALA A 37 -7.65 -3.13 14.27
N THR A 38 -7.04 -4.31 14.35
CA THR A 38 -5.97 -4.67 13.42
C THR A 38 -6.56 -5.02 12.06
N ILE A 39 -6.03 -4.41 11.01
CA ILE A 39 -6.39 -4.70 9.63
C ILE A 39 -5.36 -5.67 9.04
N GLU A 40 -5.86 -6.81 8.57
CA GLU A 40 -5.10 -7.68 7.68
C GLU A 40 -5.28 -7.15 6.25
N TRP A 41 -4.23 -6.51 5.75
CA TRP A 41 -4.23 -5.93 4.41
C TRP A 41 -4.33 -7.04 3.35
N PRO A 42 -5.12 -6.85 2.27
CA PRO A 42 -5.34 -7.86 1.24
C PRO A 42 -4.19 -7.91 0.22
N PHE A 43 -2.97 -7.59 0.65
CA PHE A 43 -1.77 -7.58 -0.18
C PHE A 43 -0.72 -8.47 0.46
N GLU A 44 -0.42 -9.58 -0.20
CA GLU A 44 0.60 -10.52 0.29
C GLU A 44 1.88 -10.48 -0.55
N ARG A 45 1.81 -9.94 -1.77
CA ARG A 45 2.90 -9.99 -2.76
C ARG A 45 2.96 -8.72 -3.59
N PHE A 46 4.18 -8.30 -3.88
CA PHE A 46 4.49 -7.30 -4.89
C PHE A 46 5.30 -7.97 -6.01
N TYR A 47 4.77 -7.99 -7.23
CA TYR A 47 5.40 -8.69 -8.35
C TYR A 47 6.32 -7.77 -9.14
N ILE A 48 7.57 -8.21 -9.29
CA ILE A 48 8.62 -7.56 -10.09
C ILE A 48 9.36 -8.60 -10.93
N ASN A 49 10.20 -8.14 -11.85
CA ASN A 49 11.09 -9.03 -12.61
C ASN A 49 12.13 -9.62 -11.65
N GLU A 50 12.35 -10.93 -11.70
CA GLU A 50 13.32 -11.65 -10.85
C GLU A 50 14.73 -11.05 -10.93
N LYS A 51 15.14 -10.54 -12.10
CA LYS A 51 16.45 -9.89 -12.26
C LYS A 51 16.62 -8.63 -11.42
N LEU A 52 15.50 -8.04 -10.98
CA LEU A 52 15.47 -6.85 -10.12
C LEU A 52 15.27 -7.23 -8.65
N ALA A 53 14.98 -8.49 -8.32
CA ALA A 53 14.66 -8.90 -6.96
C ALA A 53 15.79 -8.64 -5.94
N PRO A 54 17.07 -8.92 -6.22
CA PRO A 54 18.15 -8.62 -5.28
C PRO A 54 18.22 -7.13 -4.94
N GLU A 55 18.11 -6.29 -5.97
CA GLU A 55 18.14 -4.84 -5.82
C GLU A 55 16.90 -4.29 -5.09
N ALA A 56 15.76 -4.95 -5.28
CA ALA A 56 14.51 -4.61 -4.62
C ALA A 56 14.57 -4.87 -3.11
N ASP A 57 15.11 -6.01 -2.71
CA ASP A 57 15.25 -6.35 -1.30
C ASP A 57 16.25 -5.42 -0.60
N GLU A 58 17.38 -5.11 -1.26
CA GLU A 58 18.39 -4.17 -0.74
C GLU A 58 17.80 -2.77 -0.58
N TRP A 59 17.20 -2.21 -1.64
CA TRP A 59 16.56 -0.90 -1.58
C TRP A 59 15.49 -0.83 -0.48
N PHE A 60 14.65 -1.86 -0.39
CA PHE A 60 13.57 -1.87 0.60
C PHE A 60 14.13 -1.87 2.03
N ALA A 61 15.16 -2.68 2.30
CA ALA A 61 15.81 -2.74 3.61
C ALA A 61 16.43 -1.39 4.03
N GLU A 62 17.02 -0.66 3.08
CA GLU A 62 17.60 0.67 3.31
C GLU A 62 16.53 1.74 3.63
N ASN A 63 15.35 1.63 3.01
CA ASN A 63 14.35 2.71 3.01
C ASN A 63 13.17 2.48 3.96
N ILE A 64 12.92 1.26 4.43
CA ILE A 64 11.76 0.95 5.28
C ILE A 64 11.77 1.69 6.62
N ARG A 65 12.95 2.09 7.12
CA ARG A 65 13.10 2.81 8.40
C ARG A 65 13.21 4.33 8.25
N THR A 66 12.90 4.87 7.07
CA THR A 66 12.93 6.32 6.83
C THR A 66 11.67 6.99 7.37
N ASP A 67 11.79 8.22 7.85
CA ASP A 67 10.67 9.00 8.39
C ASP A 67 9.59 9.32 7.35
N LYS A 68 9.97 9.29 6.06
CA LYS A 68 9.08 9.58 4.94
C LYS A 68 8.11 8.43 4.64
N GLY A 69 8.50 7.20 5.00
CA GLY A 69 7.75 5.99 4.70
C GLY A 69 7.70 5.66 3.20
N ILE A 70 7.36 4.41 2.90
CA ILE A 70 7.10 3.95 1.53
C ILE A 70 5.59 4.01 1.31
N ILE A 71 5.17 4.69 0.24
CA ILE A 71 3.76 4.83 -0.12
C ILE A 71 3.35 3.67 -1.02
N ALA A 72 2.22 3.04 -0.69
CA ALA A 72 1.61 2.01 -1.52
C ALA A 72 0.60 2.64 -2.48
N GLU A 73 0.78 2.43 -3.78
CA GLU A 73 -0.20 2.82 -4.79
C GLU A 73 -1.18 1.67 -5.02
N VAL A 74 -2.45 1.90 -4.70
CA VAL A 74 -3.48 0.87 -4.71
C VAL A 74 -4.58 1.23 -5.70
N ARG A 75 -4.93 0.28 -6.57
CA ARG A 75 -6.12 0.37 -7.41
C ARG A 75 -7.29 -0.31 -6.73
N VAL A 76 -8.39 0.42 -6.55
CA VAL A 76 -9.59 -0.06 -5.86
C VAL A 76 -10.76 -0.12 -6.85
N LEU A 77 -11.49 -1.24 -6.83
CA LEU A 77 -12.74 -1.38 -7.57
C LEU A 77 -13.69 -2.32 -6.84
N ASN A 78 -14.86 -1.82 -6.44
CA ASN A 78 -15.94 -2.60 -5.81
C ASN A 78 -15.47 -3.46 -4.62
N GLY A 79 -14.63 -2.89 -3.76
CA GLY A 79 -14.07 -3.56 -2.58
C GLY A 79 -12.85 -4.43 -2.85
N ARG A 80 -12.45 -4.63 -4.11
CA ARG A 80 -11.19 -5.30 -4.46
C ARG A 80 -10.09 -4.28 -4.54
N ALA A 81 -8.93 -4.62 -4.00
CA ALA A 81 -7.75 -3.78 -4.02
C ALA A 81 -6.58 -4.55 -4.63
N VAL A 82 -5.77 -3.86 -5.45
CA VAL A 82 -4.54 -4.40 -6.02
C VAL A 82 -3.41 -3.42 -5.75
N LEU A 83 -2.30 -3.92 -5.18
CA LEU A 83 -1.06 -3.17 -5.07
C LEU A 83 -0.46 -2.97 -6.47
N ALA A 84 -0.53 -1.76 -6.98
CA ALA A 84 -0.08 -1.42 -8.32
C ALA A 84 1.40 -1.06 -8.33
N ASP A 85 1.83 -0.23 -7.39
CA ASP A 85 3.22 0.19 -7.24
C ASP A 85 3.56 0.52 -5.79
N LEU A 86 4.86 0.76 -5.56
CA LEU A 86 5.38 1.43 -4.38
C LEU A 86 6.05 2.72 -4.82
N SER A 87 6.06 3.73 -3.96
CA SER A 87 6.79 4.97 -4.23
C SER A 87 7.46 5.53 -2.97
N LEU A 88 8.56 6.23 -3.20
CA LEU A 88 9.29 6.99 -2.18
C LEU A 88 9.60 8.36 -2.76
N ASP A 89 9.26 9.43 -2.05
CA ASP A 89 9.42 10.81 -2.53
C ASP A 89 8.76 11.04 -3.91
N GLY A 90 7.61 10.42 -4.15
CA GLY A 90 6.87 10.54 -5.42
C GLY A 90 7.52 9.84 -6.62
N ARG A 91 8.62 9.09 -6.42
CA ARG A 91 9.25 8.29 -7.49
C ARG A 91 8.80 6.84 -7.41
N SER A 92 8.48 6.26 -8.57
CA SER A 92 8.10 4.85 -8.67
C SER A 92 9.26 3.95 -8.25
N PHE A 93 8.97 2.96 -7.43
CA PHE A 93 9.93 1.94 -7.04
C PHE A 93 10.51 1.21 -8.26
N ARG A 94 9.69 0.96 -9.30
CA ARG A 94 10.18 0.32 -10.53
C ARG A 94 11.16 1.19 -11.32
N GLU A 95 11.01 2.51 -11.27
CA GLU A 95 11.95 3.43 -11.90
C GLU A 95 13.27 3.45 -11.13
N ILE A 96 13.19 3.53 -9.80
CA ILE A 96 14.36 3.47 -8.92
C ILE A 96 15.17 2.19 -9.17
N LEU A 97 14.53 1.03 -9.25
CA LEU A 97 15.22 -0.25 -9.50
C LEU A 97 15.91 -0.29 -10.87
N LYS A 98 15.29 0.28 -11.91
CA LYS A 98 15.90 0.34 -13.24
C LYS A 98 17.15 1.21 -13.27
N GLU A 99 17.24 2.21 -12.40
CA GLU A 99 18.41 3.09 -12.31
C GLU A 99 19.58 2.41 -11.59
N ARG A 100 19.31 1.56 -10.59
CA ARG A 100 20.34 0.88 -9.79
C ARG A 100 20.99 -0.31 -10.51
N VAL A 101 20.29 -0.93 -11.47
CA VAL A 101 20.79 -2.09 -12.24
C VAL A 101 21.46 -1.68 -13.56
N LYS A 102 21.62 -0.38 -13.83
CA LYS A 102 22.39 0.14 -14.98
C LYS A 102 23.88 0.15 -14.69
#